data_AF-A0A9E4QB59-F1
#
_entry.id   AF-A0A9E4QB59-F1
#
_cell.length_a   1.000
_cell.length_b   1.000
_cell.length_c   1.000
_cell.angle_alpha   90.00
_cell.angle_beta   90.00
_cell.angle_gamma   90.00
#
_symmetry.space_group_name_H-M   'P 1'
#
loop_
_entity.id
_entity.type
_entity.pdbx_description
1 polymer ?
#
loop_
_entity_poly.entity_id
_entity_poly.type
_entity_poly.pdbx_seq_one_letter_code
_entity_poly.pdbx_strand_id
1 'polypeptide(L)'
;MNTWGGRLPAPGDWVAVSAGNTVVYNDHSENVYGEIDVEGTLRFSRNVNTRLKVGDNIFVLDGGILDMGTSGDYIPANVTAEIIFQLTQAQAGAFIGGPGFEPSDKGLWVFAGGRWDTHGAPLVRTWSKLVQDSAPGSNVIVVENDVTDWYVGGDIILSQTTNPAHYYVRAFDGREFYSTQVENEVAVIKSLRTVLNGNTEITLEQPTKYLHEGTAPFQGEAGLLTRNVKISTEIIGRSEADYLADRGTRQFAHTIYNQDASGDLLYAEFKRMGNYITLARYSIHTHRMGESSRGMVIRGNSVWQTGNRWVNIHSSSGILIEDTVGFDSIGSGYFLEVDLTKTSATSNVFHAFGKNVDTVFAHNLGVQSTSKKFEDRSVGVTSFWRHTTFWIAAHDGGVALLGNVAAGTLDGG
;
A
#
# COMPACT_ATOMS: atom_id res chain seq x y z
N MET A 1 -9.07 34.49 -15.49
CA MET A 1 -7.62 34.73 -15.63
C MET A 1 -6.94 33.40 -15.43
N ASN A 2 -6.06 33.03 -16.34
CA ASN A 2 -5.53 31.67 -16.47
C ASN A 2 -4.54 31.38 -15.33
N THR A 3 -4.75 30.27 -14.60
CA THR A 3 -4.00 29.83 -13.39
C THR A 3 -2.48 29.98 -13.49
N TRP A 4 -1.91 29.91 -14.71
CA TRP A 4 -0.47 30.00 -14.97
C TRP A 4 -0.10 31.06 -16.01
N GLY A 5 -0.71 32.25 -15.94
CA GLY A 5 -0.39 33.36 -16.85
C GLY A 5 -0.77 33.11 -18.33
N GLY A 6 -1.57 32.07 -18.59
CA GLY A 6 -2.11 31.75 -19.91
C GLY A 6 -1.39 30.63 -20.67
N ARG A 7 -0.35 30.04 -20.10
CA ARG A 7 0.33 28.86 -20.65
C ARG A 7 0.15 27.68 -19.70
N LEU A 8 -0.25 26.53 -20.22
CA LEU A 8 -0.25 25.28 -19.43
C LEU A 8 1.20 24.87 -19.12
N PRO A 9 1.48 24.26 -17.95
CA PRO A 9 2.81 23.74 -17.64
C PRO A 9 3.32 22.75 -18.70
N ALA A 10 4.62 22.83 -19.00
CA ALA A 10 5.32 21.91 -19.88
C ALA A 10 6.00 20.78 -19.07
N PRO A 11 6.47 19.69 -19.72
CA PRO A 11 7.27 18.66 -19.05
C PRO A 11 8.48 19.26 -18.33
N GLY A 12 8.71 18.82 -17.09
CA GLY A 12 9.78 19.29 -16.21
C GLY A 12 9.50 20.62 -15.49
N ASP A 13 8.44 21.35 -15.85
CA ASP A 13 8.08 22.59 -15.16
C ASP A 13 7.63 22.30 -13.71
N TRP A 14 8.00 23.20 -12.80
CA TRP A 14 7.38 23.30 -11.48
C TRP A 14 5.95 23.85 -11.63
N VAL A 15 4.98 23.18 -11.01
CA VAL A 15 3.55 23.50 -11.11
C VAL A 15 3.04 23.99 -9.77
N ALA A 16 2.59 25.24 -9.71
CA ALA A 16 1.90 25.77 -8.54
C ALA A 16 0.40 25.89 -8.80
N VAL A 17 -0.43 25.27 -7.97
CA VAL A 17 -1.87 25.51 -7.87
C VAL A 17 -2.08 26.47 -6.71
N SER A 18 -2.03 27.77 -7.00
CA SER A 18 -2.08 28.81 -5.96
C SER A 18 -3.41 28.85 -5.20
N ALA A 19 -3.36 29.32 -3.96
CA ALA A 19 -4.52 29.51 -3.11
C ALA A 19 -5.68 30.24 -3.80
N GLY A 20 -6.91 29.78 -3.54
CA GLY A 20 -8.13 30.32 -4.16
C GLY A 20 -8.41 29.84 -5.59
N ASN A 21 -7.50 29.10 -6.23
CA ASN A 21 -7.72 28.49 -7.54
C ASN A 21 -8.12 27.02 -7.42
N THR A 22 -9.04 26.60 -8.28
CA THR A 22 -9.29 25.17 -8.55
C THR A 22 -8.80 24.82 -9.94
N VAL A 23 -7.88 23.88 -10.02
CA VAL A 23 -7.39 23.27 -11.25
C VAL A 23 -8.02 21.89 -11.37
N VAL A 24 -8.78 21.66 -12.44
CA VAL A 24 -9.27 20.32 -12.77
C VAL A 24 -8.26 19.66 -13.69
N TYR A 25 -7.62 18.60 -13.20
CA TYR A 25 -6.77 17.73 -14.00
C TYR A 25 -7.64 16.76 -14.80
N ASN A 26 -7.62 16.88 -16.13
CA ASN A 26 -8.47 16.13 -17.04
C ASN A 26 -7.69 15.60 -18.25
N ASP A 27 -6.38 15.39 -18.09
CA ASP A 27 -5.50 14.87 -19.14
C ASP A 27 -4.99 13.46 -18.80
N HIS A 28 -4.76 12.67 -19.85
CA HIS A 28 -4.10 11.38 -19.76
C HIS A 28 -2.73 11.50 -20.46
N SER A 29 -1.74 11.97 -19.69
CA SER A 29 -0.47 12.44 -20.23
C SER A 29 0.68 11.47 -19.95
N GLU A 30 1.63 11.39 -20.89
CA GLU A 30 2.96 10.80 -20.65
C GLU A 30 4.00 11.88 -20.28
N ASN A 31 3.59 13.15 -20.25
CA ASN A 31 4.43 14.25 -19.79
C ASN A 31 4.75 14.08 -18.31
N VAL A 32 6.03 14.20 -17.98
CA VAL A 32 6.52 14.17 -16.60
C VAL A 32 6.71 15.59 -16.12
N TYR A 33 5.90 16.02 -15.15
CA TYR A 33 6.02 17.33 -14.53
C TYR A 33 7.11 17.32 -13.45
N GLY A 34 7.65 18.50 -13.13
CA GLY A 34 8.57 18.66 -12.01
C GLY A 34 7.83 18.58 -10.67
N GLU A 35 8.25 19.40 -9.71
CA GLU A 35 7.54 19.55 -8.44
C GLU A 35 6.11 20.09 -8.66
N ILE A 36 5.17 19.70 -7.80
CA ILE A 36 3.79 20.19 -7.82
C ILE A 36 3.39 20.70 -6.44
N ASP A 37 3.16 22.00 -6.33
CA ASP A 37 2.70 22.67 -5.11
C ASP A 37 1.21 22.93 -5.19
N VAL A 38 0.48 22.43 -4.19
CA VAL A 38 -0.98 22.58 -4.09
C VAL A 38 -1.30 23.42 -2.87
N GLU A 39 -1.58 24.70 -3.09
CA GLU A 39 -2.09 25.67 -2.09
C GLU A 39 -3.58 25.99 -2.32
N GLY A 40 -4.09 25.72 -3.53
CA GLY A 40 -5.50 25.77 -3.91
C GLY A 40 -6.09 24.37 -3.99
N THR A 41 -6.83 24.04 -5.04
CA THR A 41 -7.39 22.70 -5.25
C THR A 41 -6.90 22.09 -6.55
N LEU A 42 -6.18 20.97 -6.50
CA LEU A 42 -5.90 20.12 -7.63
C LEU A 42 -6.89 18.95 -7.64
N ARG A 43 -7.83 18.95 -8.59
CA ARG A 43 -8.93 17.99 -8.63
C ARG A 43 -8.87 17.12 -9.87
N PHE A 44 -8.85 15.81 -9.68
CA PHE A 44 -8.89 14.85 -10.78
C PHE A 44 -10.30 14.76 -11.38
N SER A 45 -10.39 14.70 -12.71
CA SER A 45 -11.66 14.60 -13.42
C SER A 45 -12.45 13.36 -13.00
N ARG A 46 -13.78 13.52 -12.95
CA ARG A 46 -14.73 12.41 -12.77
C ARG A 46 -15.27 11.86 -14.09
N ASN A 47 -14.91 12.48 -15.21
CA ASN A 47 -15.54 12.23 -16.51
C ASN A 47 -14.59 11.61 -17.54
N VAL A 48 -13.28 11.75 -17.33
CA VAL A 48 -12.27 11.24 -18.27
C VAL A 48 -11.16 10.57 -17.48
N ASN A 49 -10.56 9.54 -18.08
CA ASN A 49 -9.37 8.91 -17.55
C ASN A 49 -8.23 9.93 -17.45
N THR A 50 -7.46 9.85 -16.37
CA THR A 50 -6.39 10.80 -16.08
C THR A 50 -5.12 10.09 -15.66
N ARG A 51 -3.97 10.61 -16.10
CA ARG A 51 -2.64 10.11 -15.75
C ARG A 51 -1.67 11.26 -15.58
N LEU A 52 -1.32 11.54 -14.32
CA LEU A 52 -0.34 12.54 -13.93
C LEU A 52 1.00 11.86 -13.62
N LYS A 53 2.04 12.13 -14.43
CA LYS A 53 3.41 11.70 -14.12
C LYS A 53 4.20 12.84 -13.46
N VAL A 54 4.91 12.53 -12.39
CA VAL A 54 5.67 13.50 -11.59
C VAL A 54 7.10 12.99 -11.40
N GLY A 55 8.09 13.82 -11.77
CA GLY A 55 9.52 13.51 -11.68
C GLY A 55 10.17 14.01 -10.39
N ASP A 56 9.41 14.69 -9.54
CA ASP A 56 9.80 15.20 -8.21
C ASP A 56 8.67 14.96 -7.18
N ASN A 57 8.51 15.83 -6.19
CA ASN A 57 7.51 15.75 -5.14
C ASN A 57 6.17 16.39 -5.54
N ILE A 58 5.10 15.91 -4.90
CA ILE A 58 3.83 16.62 -4.79
C ILE A 58 3.72 17.12 -3.36
N PHE A 59 3.54 18.43 -3.17
CA PHE A 59 3.32 19.08 -1.90
C PHE A 59 1.89 19.56 -1.81
N VAL A 60 1.15 19.04 -0.83
CA VAL A 60 -0.15 19.59 -0.43
C VAL A 60 0.08 20.46 0.79
N LEU A 61 0.03 21.77 0.57
CA LEU A 61 0.40 22.81 1.53
C LEU A 61 -0.82 23.31 2.29
N ASP A 62 -0.62 24.24 3.22
CA ASP A 62 -1.70 24.83 4.03
C ASP A 62 -2.84 25.39 3.17
N GLY A 63 -4.07 24.96 3.43
CA GLY A 63 -5.26 25.30 2.63
C GLY A 63 -5.37 24.55 1.29
N GLY A 64 -4.34 23.80 0.91
CA GLY A 64 -4.26 22.99 -0.29
C GLY A 64 -5.13 21.74 -0.23
N ILE A 65 -5.76 21.38 -1.35
CA ILE A 65 -6.59 20.19 -1.50
C ILE A 65 -6.16 19.41 -2.73
N LEU A 66 -5.67 18.19 -2.52
CA LEU A 66 -5.54 17.18 -3.56
C LEU A 66 -6.79 16.29 -3.57
N ASP A 67 -7.64 16.46 -4.57
CA ASP A 67 -8.92 15.78 -4.70
C ASP A 67 -8.84 14.69 -5.79
N MET A 68 -8.62 13.45 -5.37
CA MET A 68 -8.73 12.24 -6.20
C MET A 68 -10.00 11.44 -5.91
N GLY A 69 -11.07 12.14 -5.54
CA GLY A 69 -12.29 11.53 -5.01
C GLY A 69 -12.69 12.18 -3.69
N THR A 70 -13.99 12.32 -3.42
CA THR A 70 -14.51 12.69 -2.10
C THR A 70 -15.69 11.80 -1.70
N SER A 71 -16.08 11.81 -0.43
CA SER A 71 -17.19 11.00 0.10
C SER A 71 -18.54 11.25 -0.57
N GLY A 72 -18.74 12.42 -1.21
CA GLY A 72 -19.93 12.75 -1.99
C GLY A 72 -19.74 12.65 -3.51
N ASP A 73 -18.53 12.38 -3.98
CA ASP A 73 -18.17 12.47 -5.40
C ASP A 73 -16.93 11.62 -5.72
N TYR A 74 -17.14 10.31 -5.73
CA TYR A 74 -16.15 9.27 -6.03
C TYR A 74 -15.68 9.33 -7.48
N ILE A 75 -14.48 8.83 -7.77
CA ILE A 75 -14.04 8.53 -9.14
C ILE A 75 -14.88 7.35 -9.65
N PRO A 76 -15.69 7.51 -10.71
CA PRO A 76 -16.57 6.45 -11.20
C PRO A 76 -15.82 5.20 -11.65
N ALA A 77 -16.44 4.02 -11.55
CA ALA A 77 -15.80 2.73 -11.86
C ALA A 77 -15.25 2.62 -13.28
N ASN A 78 -15.82 3.36 -14.24
CA ASN A 78 -15.39 3.40 -15.63
C ASN A 78 -14.35 4.50 -15.93
N VAL A 79 -13.88 5.22 -14.90
CA VAL A 79 -12.90 6.29 -14.99
C VAL A 79 -11.68 5.94 -14.14
N THR A 80 -10.48 6.14 -14.70
CA THR A 80 -9.22 5.97 -13.96
C THR A 80 -8.61 7.31 -13.58
N ALA A 81 -8.01 7.36 -12.39
CA ALA A 81 -7.20 8.48 -11.93
C ALA A 81 -5.84 7.99 -11.43
N GLU A 82 -4.78 8.31 -12.15
CA GLU A 82 -3.44 7.80 -11.89
C GLU A 82 -2.47 8.92 -11.51
N ILE A 83 -1.72 8.71 -10.42
CA ILE A 83 -0.47 9.40 -10.12
C ILE A 83 0.67 8.40 -10.27
N ILE A 84 1.68 8.78 -11.06
CA ILE A 84 2.88 7.97 -11.28
C ILE A 84 4.10 8.84 -10.95
N PHE A 85 4.84 8.47 -9.91
CA PHE A 85 6.15 9.03 -9.64
C PHE A 85 7.16 8.38 -10.58
N GLN A 86 7.64 9.12 -11.58
CA GLN A 86 8.66 8.62 -12.51
C GLN A 86 10.05 9.07 -12.04
N LEU A 87 10.81 8.14 -11.48
CA LEU A 87 12.11 8.41 -10.89
C LEU A 87 13.25 7.92 -11.79
N THR A 88 14.32 8.70 -11.87
CA THR A 88 15.61 8.16 -12.30
C THR A 88 16.15 7.18 -11.24
N GLN A 89 17.04 6.26 -11.64
CA GLN A 89 17.70 5.37 -10.68
C GLN A 89 18.53 6.14 -9.64
N ALA A 90 19.09 7.29 -10.02
CA ALA A 90 19.81 8.17 -9.11
C ALA A 90 18.89 8.74 -8.03
N GLN A 91 17.70 9.23 -8.40
CA GLN A 91 16.70 9.70 -7.44
C GLN A 91 16.20 8.57 -6.53
N ALA A 92 15.88 7.40 -7.11
CA ALA A 92 15.43 6.24 -6.34
C ALA A 92 16.46 5.80 -5.28
N GLY A 93 17.76 5.81 -5.65
CA GLY A 93 18.85 5.45 -4.75
C GLY A 93 19.32 6.55 -3.78
N ALA A 94 18.79 7.77 -3.88
CA ALA A 94 19.25 8.91 -3.10
C ALA A 94 18.47 9.13 -1.79
N PHE A 95 17.48 8.28 -1.48
CA PHE A 95 16.62 8.47 -0.32
C PHE A 95 17.43 8.39 0.99
N ILE A 96 17.17 9.34 1.89
CA ILE A 96 17.84 9.45 3.20
C ILE A 96 16.94 8.88 4.30
N GLY A 97 15.65 9.22 4.27
CA GLY A 97 14.68 8.88 5.31
C GLY A 97 14.83 9.71 6.58
N GLY A 98 13.98 9.43 7.55
CA GLY A 98 13.98 10.11 8.85
C GLY A 98 12.69 10.89 9.14
N PRO A 99 12.61 11.50 10.34
CA PRO A 99 11.38 12.11 10.84
C PRO A 99 11.03 13.44 10.16
N GLY A 100 11.92 13.98 9.33
CA GLY A 100 11.73 15.26 8.65
C GLY A 100 11.48 15.10 7.16
N PHE A 101 11.15 16.23 6.54
CA PHE A 101 11.22 16.39 5.10
C PHE A 101 12.67 16.28 4.63
N GLU A 102 12.88 15.50 3.58
CA GLU A 102 14.18 15.32 2.93
C GLU A 102 14.00 15.57 1.42
N PRO A 103 14.68 16.57 0.81
CA PRO A 103 14.47 16.92 -0.60
C PRO A 103 14.74 15.79 -1.59
N SER A 104 15.61 14.84 -1.24
CA SER A 104 15.93 13.65 -2.04
C SER A 104 14.78 12.64 -2.07
N ASP A 105 13.90 12.68 -1.08
CA ASP A 105 12.96 11.61 -0.81
C ASP A 105 11.65 11.90 -1.54
N LYS A 106 11.56 11.38 -2.77
CA LYS A 106 10.45 11.69 -3.67
C LYS A 106 9.14 11.03 -3.22
N GLY A 107 8.05 11.75 -3.39
CA GLY A 107 6.73 11.25 -3.03
C GLY A 107 5.68 12.34 -2.90
N LEU A 108 4.58 11.95 -2.26
CA LEU A 108 3.50 12.85 -1.91
C LEU A 108 3.59 13.23 -0.43
N TRP A 109 3.75 14.51 -0.16
CA TRP A 109 3.77 15.05 1.20
C TRP A 109 2.55 15.95 1.41
N VAL A 110 1.74 15.58 2.40
CA VAL A 110 0.66 16.44 2.90
C VAL A 110 1.20 17.11 4.17
N PHE A 111 1.36 18.43 4.11
CA PHE A 111 1.84 19.23 5.23
C PHE A 111 0.68 19.74 6.08
N ALA A 112 1.01 20.39 7.20
CA ALA A 112 0.03 20.99 8.11
C ALA A 112 -0.97 21.88 7.35
N GLY A 113 -2.26 21.69 7.60
CA GLY A 113 -3.35 22.40 6.93
C GLY A 113 -3.68 21.92 5.52
N GLY A 114 -2.88 21.01 4.95
CA GLY A 114 -3.14 20.36 3.67
C GLY A 114 -4.15 19.22 3.80
N ARG A 115 -4.90 18.98 2.72
CA ARG A 115 -5.87 17.88 2.63
C ARG A 115 -5.67 17.04 1.38
N TRP A 116 -5.58 15.74 1.54
CA TRP A 116 -5.55 14.80 0.42
C TRP A 116 -6.65 13.77 0.57
N ASP A 117 -7.53 13.65 -0.41
CA ASP A 117 -8.57 12.62 -0.42
C ASP A 117 -8.44 11.74 -1.65
N THR A 118 -8.59 10.43 -1.44
CA THR A 118 -8.85 9.47 -2.52
C THR A 118 -10.17 8.79 -2.26
N HIS A 119 -11.03 8.74 -3.28
CA HIS A 119 -12.27 8.00 -3.23
C HIS A 119 -12.50 7.35 -4.59
N GLY A 120 -11.92 6.18 -4.79
CA GLY A 120 -12.16 5.32 -5.95
C GLY A 120 -13.51 4.62 -5.90
N ALA A 121 -13.87 3.89 -6.95
CA ALA A 121 -15.18 3.26 -7.02
C ALA A 121 -15.38 2.28 -5.85
N PRO A 122 -16.46 2.44 -5.05
CA PRO A 122 -16.70 1.54 -3.92
C PRO A 122 -16.87 0.10 -4.35
N LEU A 123 -16.28 -0.79 -3.55
CA LEU A 123 -16.42 -2.23 -3.68
C LEU A 123 -17.30 -2.77 -2.55
N VAL A 124 -18.16 -3.73 -2.86
CA VAL A 124 -18.96 -4.52 -1.91
C VAL A 124 -18.05 -5.25 -0.94
N ARG A 125 -16.99 -5.86 -1.46
CA ARG A 125 -15.92 -6.53 -0.70
C ARG A 125 -14.61 -6.39 -1.45
N THR A 126 -13.49 -6.30 -0.73
CA THR A 126 -12.15 -6.23 -1.34
C THR A 126 -11.42 -7.57 -1.35
N TRP A 127 -11.86 -8.53 -0.54
CA TRP A 127 -11.35 -9.89 -0.51
C TRP A 127 -12.43 -10.86 0.00
N SER A 128 -12.22 -12.14 -0.26
CA SER A 128 -13.11 -13.22 0.18
C SER A 128 -12.37 -14.56 0.29
N LYS A 129 -12.95 -15.51 1.01
CA LYS A 129 -12.39 -16.86 1.20
C LYS A 129 -12.83 -17.80 0.09
N LEU A 130 -11.97 -18.75 -0.26
CA LEU A 130 -12.33 -19.86 -1.14
C LEU A 130 -13.34 -20.80 -0.45
N VAL A 131 -14.30 -21.30 -1.21
CA VAL A 131 -15.32 -22.27 -0.72
C VAL A 131 -15.12 -23.68 -1.28
N GLN A 132 -14.16 -23.85 -2.16
CA GLN A 132 -13.76 -25.13 -2.73
C GLN A 132 -12.30 -25.07 -3.14
N ASP A 133 -11.65 -26.23 -3.17
CA ASP A 133 -10.26 -26.32 -3.54
C ASP A 133 -10.06 -25.95 -5.02
N SER A 134 -9.00 -25.18 -5.28
CA SER A 134 -8.47 -24.92 -6.62
C SER A 134 -7.24 -25.78 -6.83
N ALA A 135 -7.38 -26.88 -7.57
CA ALA A 135 -6.24 -27.74 -7.91
C ALA A 135 -5.25 -27.02 -8.84
N PRO A 136 -3.96 -27.40 -8.83
CA PRO A 136 -3.00 -26.96 -9.84
C PRO A 136 -3.54 -27.19 -11.26
N GLY A 137 -3.43 -26.19 -12.13
CA GLY A 137 -3.97 -26.22 -13.48
C GLY A 137 -5.42 -25.72 -13.58
N SER A 138 -6.06 -25.33 -12.48
CA SER A 138 -7.44 -24.79 -12.50
C SER A 138 -7.47 -23.35 -12.99
N ASN A 139 -8.42 -23.05 -13.89
CA ASN A 139 -8.76 -21.68 -14.28
C ASN A 139 -9.97 -21.12 -13.53
N VAL A 140 -10.48 -21.85 -12.53
CA VAL A 140 -11.70 -21.47 -11.82
C VAL A 140 -11.46 -21.57 -10.33
N ILE A 141 -11.80 -20.49 -9.63
CA ILE A 141 -11.93 -20.46 -8.18
C ILE A 141 -13.36 -20.06 -7.84
N VAL A 142 -13.84 -20.48 -6.67
CA VAL A 142 -15.13 -20.03 -6.14
C VAL A 142 -14.89 -19.46 -4.75
N VAL A 143 -15.42 -18.28 -4.51
CA VAL A 143 -15.28 -17.55 -3.25
C VAL A 143 -16.62 -17.30 -2.58
N GLU A 144 -16.59 -17.10 -1.27
CA GLU A 144 -17.75 -16.71 -0.48
C GLU A 144 -18.29 -15.35 -0.96
N ASN A 145 -19.59 -15.13 -0.81
CA ASN A 145 -20.26 -13.85 -1.07
C ASN A 145 -20.19 -13.36 -2.53
N ASP A 146 -20.91 -12.28 -2.78
CA ASP A 146 -20.90 -11.56 -4.05
C ASP A 146 -19.66 -10.67 -4.13
N VAL A 147 -18.83 -10.91 -5.14
CA VAL A 147 -17.69 -10.07 -5.54
C VAL A 147 -17.76 -9.72 -7.03
N THR A 148 -18.94 -9.79 -7.64
CA THR A 148 -19.13 -9.56 -9.08
C THR A 148 -18.89 -8.12 -9.53
N ASP A 149 -18.69 -7.20 -8.58
CA ASP A 149 -18.26 -5.82 -8.79
C ASP A 149 -16.73 -5.67 -8.93
N TRP A 150 -15.96 -6.75 -8.78
CA TRP A 150 -14.54 -6.76 -9.12
C TRP A 150 -14.30 -6.58 -10.62
N TYR A 151 -13.19 -5.93 -10.96
CA TYR A 151 -12.86 -5.59 -12.35
C TYR A 151 -12.46 -6.82 -13.16
N VAL A 152 -13.14 -7.07 -14.28
CA VAL A 152 -12.61 -7.95 -15.34
C VAL A 152 -11.29 -7.35 -15.87
N GLY A 153 -10.28 -8.19 -16.03
CA GLY A 153 -8.90 -7.78 -16.32
C GLY A 153 -8.13 -7.29 -15.09
N GLY A 154 -8.74 -7.28 -13.91
CA GLY A 154 -8.09 -6.91 -12.65
C GLY A 154 -7.21 -8.03 -12.08
N ASP A 155 -6.14 -7.62 -11.39
CA ASP A 155 -5.25 -8.50 -10.64
C ASP A 155 -5.91 -8.88 -9.30
N ILE A 156 -5.82 -10.17 -8.93
CA ILE A 156 -6.13 -10.70 -7.61
C ILE A 156 -4.90 -11.41 -7.03
N ILE A 157 -4.78 -11.41 -5.70
CA ILE A 157 -3.87 -12.29 -4.96
C ILE A 157 -4.64 -13.51 -4.47
N LEU A 158 -4.08 -14.70 -4.71
CA LEU A 158 -4.48 -15.96 -4.07
C LEU A 158 -3.44 -16.30 -3.00
N SER A 159 -3.90 -16.48 -1.76
CA SER A 159 -3.02 -16.89 -0.67
C SER A 159 -2.66 -18.37 -0.78
N GLN A 160 -1.43 -18.70 -0.39
CA GLN A 160 -1.01 -20.08 -0.22
C GLN A 160 -1.75 -20.73 0.94
N THR A 161 -2.04 -22.03 0.80
CA THR A 161 -2.65 -22.85 1.87
C THR A 161 -1.70 -23.91 2.41
N THR A 162 -0.49 -24.01 1.87
CA THR A 162 0.55 -24.94 2.32
C THR A 162 1.58 -24.24 3.21
N ASN A 163 2.34 -25.03 3.98
CA ASN A 163 3.46 -24.51 4.75
C ASN A 163 4.62 -24.17 3.80
N PRO A 164 5.08 -22.90 3.76
CA PRO A 164 6.13 -22.48 2.84
C PRO A 164 7.53 -23.01 3.18
N ALA A 165 7.74 -23.64 4.36
CA ALA A 165 9.03 -24.19 4.79
C ALA A 165 9.27 -25.63 4.26
N HIS A 166 9.45 -25.78 2.95
CA HIS A 166 9.67 -27.09 2.33
C HIS A 166 11.08 -27.18 1.74
N TYR A 167 12.03 -27.71 2.51
CA TYR A 167 13.03 -28.72 2.09
C TYR A 167 13.99 -28.92 3.27
N TYR A 168 14.22 -30.17 3.68
CA TYR A 168 15.44 -30.54 4.39
C TYR A 168 16.40 -31.11 3.35
N VAL A 169 17.35 -30.33 2.85
CA VAL A 169 18.48 -30.93 2.12
C VAL A 169 19.53 -31.29 3.16
N ARG A 170 19.67 -32.59 3.48
CA ARG A 170 20.88 -33.05 4.15
C ARG A 170 22.03 -32.93 3.17
N ALA A 171 22.94 -32.01 3.43
CA ALA A 171 24.26 -32.04 2.85
C ALA A 171 24.94 -33.39 3.19
N PHE A 172 25.85 -33.84 2.33
CA PHE A 172 26.65 -35.04 2.56
C PHE A 172 27.47 -34.99 3.89
N ASP A 173 27.63 -33.81 4.49
CA ASP A 173 28.29 -33.59 5.78
C ASP A 173 27.33 -33.53 6.99
N GLY A 174 26.04 -33.81 6.78
CA GLY A 174 25.02 -33.85 7.82
C GLY A 174 24.34 -32.51 8.15
N ARG A 175 24.65 -31.42 7.43
CA ARG A 175 23.94 -30.13 7.58
C ARG A 175 22.56 -30.16 6.93
N GLU A 176 21.56 -29.59 7.58
CA GLU A 176 20.21 -29.43 7.03
C GLU A 176 20.06 -28.03 6.42
N PHE A 177 19.72 -27.95 5.13
CA PHE A 177 19.31 -26.71 4.48
C PHE A 177 17.80 -26.62 4.39
N TYR A 178 17.25 -25.45 4.68
CA TYR A 178 15.86 -25.08 4.46
C TYR A 178 15.71 -24.37 3.10
N SER A 179 14.86 -24.88 2.21
CA SER A 179 14.34 -24.08 1.08
C SER A 179 12.93 -23.62 1.43
N THR A 180 12.61 -22.37 1.09
CA THR A 180 11.25 -21.84 1.22
C THR A 180 10.60 -21.82 -0.16
N GLN A 181 9.41 -22.40 -0.29
CA GLN A 181 8.59 -22.28 -1.49
C GLN A 181 7.40 -21.39 -1.17
N VAL A 182 7.27 -20.32 -1.94
CA VAL A 182 6.14 -19.39 -1.83
C VAL A 182 5.10 -19.80 -2.85
N GLU A 183 3.89 -20.07 -2.39
CA GLU A 183 2.79 -20.54 -3.24
C GLU A 183 1.67 -19.50 -3.40
N ASN A 184 1.87 -18.28 -2.90
CA ASN A 184 0.98 -17.16 -3.22
C ASN A 184 1.06 -16.84 -4.72
N GLU A 185 -0.09 -16.58 -5.35
CA GLU A 185 -0.17 -16.36 -6.79
C GLU A 185 -0.94 -15.08 -7.14
N VAL A 186 -0.40 -14.25 -8.02
CA VAL A 186 -1.18 -13.18 -8.65
C VAL A 186 -1.84 -13.75 -9.91
N ALA A 187 -3.16 -13.58 -10.02
CA ALA A 187 -3.94 -14.02 -11.17
C ALA A 187 -4.78 -12.87 -11.74
N VAL A 188 -5.14 -12.96 -13.01
CA VAL A 188 -5.98 -11.96 -13.70
C VAL A 188 -7.40 -12.50 -13.85
N ILE A 189 -8.39 -11.68 -13.52
CA ILE A 189 -9.80 -12.04 -13.67
C ILE A 189 -10.20 -12.01 -15.14
N LYS A 190 -10.65 -13.15 -15.67
CA LYS A 190 -11.24 -13.24 -17.02
C LYS A 190 -12.74 -12.96 -17.03
N SER A 191 -13.47 -13.48 -16.04
CA SER A 191 -14.91 -13.26 -15.88
C SER A 191 -15.37 -13.64 -14.48
N LEU A 192 -16.44 -13.02 -14.01
CA LEU A 192 -17.10 -13.37 -12.74
C LEU A 192 -18.58 -13.64 -12.96
N ARG A 193 -19.15 -14.52 -12.13
CA ARG A 193 -20.60 -14.71 -12.05
C ARG A 193 -20.99 -15.21 -10.66
N THR A 194 -22.15 -14.77 -10.18
CA THR A 194 -22.76 -15.32 -8.97
C THR A 194 -23.15 -16.79 -9.21
N VAL A 195 -22.96 -17.63 -8.20
CA VAL A 195 -23.35 -19.04 -8.16
C VAL A 195 -24.20 -19.34 -6.91
N LEU A 196 -24.46 -20.62 -6.62
CA LEU A 196 -25.30 -21.03 -5.50
C LEU A 196 -24.81 -20.43 -4.17
N ASN A 197 -25.75 -20.24 -3.24
CA ASN A 197 -25.51 -19.69 -1.89
C ASN A 197 -24.99 -18.24 -1.86
N GLY A 198 -25.11 -17.50 -2.96
CA GLY A 198 -24.62 -16.12 -3.06
C GLY A 198 -23.10 -16.03 -3.18
N ASN A 199 -22.44 -17.13 -3.51
CA ASN A 199 -20.99 -17.18 -3.78
C ASN A 199 -20.68 -16.66 -5.18
N THR A 200 -19.41 -16.44 -5.48
CA THR A 200 -18.96 -15.99 -6.80
C THR A 200 -17.96 -16.97 -7.40
N GLU A 201 -18.22 -17.40 -8.64
CA GLU A 201 -17.24 -18.10 -9.46
C GLU A 201 -16.41 -17.08 -10.23
N ILE A 202 -15.09 -17.19 -10.12
CA ILE A 202 -14.13 -16.35 -10.82
C ILE A 202 -13.35 -17.24 -11.79
N THR A 203 -13.47 -16.94 -13.08
CA THR A 203 -12.61 -17.54 -14.10
C THR A 203 -11.35 -16.71 -14.23
N LEU A 204 -10.19 -17.35 -14.17
CA LEU A 204 -8.88 -16.74 -14.30
C LEU A 204 -8.41 -16.78 -15.76
N GLU A 205 -7.59 -15.81 -16.16
CA GLU A 205 -6.98 -15.83 -17.50
C GLU A 205 -5.94 -16.94 -17.66
N GLN A 206 -5.21 -17.23 -16.59
CA GLN A 206 -4.17 -18.25 -16.52
C GLN A 206 -4.48 -19.23 -15.39
N PRO A 207 -4.12 -20.51 -15.55
CA PRO A 207 -4.39 -21.51 -14.52
C PRO A 207 -3.50 -21.29 -13.30
N THR A 208 -4.03 -21.61 -12.12
CA THR A 208 -3.24 -21.64 -10.88
C THR A 208 -2.11 -22.64 -11.01
N LYS A 209 -0.93 -22.35 -10.47
CA LYS A 209 0.20 -23.28 -10.48
C LYS A 209 0.19 -24.16 -9.26
N TYR A 210 -0.41 -23.69 -8.17
CA TYR A 210 -0.45 -24.39 -6.89
C TYR A 210 -1.88 -24.79 -6.51
N LEU A 211 -1.95 -25.63 -5.47
CA LEU A 211 -3.19 -25.95 -4.79
C LEU A 211 -3.55 -24.77 -3.89
N HIS A 212 -4.79 -24.33 -3.94
CA HIS A 212 -5.37 -23.43 -2.95
C HIS A 212 -6.58 -24.13 -2.33
N GLU A 213 -6.47 -24.52 -1.07
CA GLU A 213 -7.57 -25.16 -0.34
C GLU A 213 -8.72 -24.17 -0.11
N GLY A 214 -9.96 -24.62 -0.30
CA GLY A 214 -11.16 -23.86 0.03
C GLY A 214 -12.08 -24.61 1.01
N THR A 215 -11.61 -25.75 1.51
CA THR A 215 -12.33 -26.63 2.43
C THR A 215 -11.51 -26.87 3.69
N ALA A 216 -12.18 -27.04 4.84
CA ALA A 216 -11.51 -27.22 6.12
C ALA A 216 -10.41 -28.32 6.08
N PRO A 217 -9.27 -28.15 6.77
CA PRO A 217 -9.02 -27.16 7.82
C PRO A 217 -8.46 -25.81 7.37
N PHE A 218 -8.08 -25.64 6.11
CA PHE A 218 -7.52 -24.39 5.57
C PHE A 218 -8.42 -23.82 4.49
N GLN A 219 -8.63 -22.51 4.48
CA GLN A 219 -9.35 -21.82 3.42
C GLN A 219 -8.48 -20.68 2.95
N GLY A 220 -8.00 -20.75 1.71
CA GLY A 220 -7.28 -19.67 1.07
C GLY A 220 -8.18 -18.46 0.88
N GLU A 221 -7.55 -17.35 0.57
CA GLU A 221 -8.18 -16.06 0.35
C GLU A 221 -7.86 -15.56 -1.05
N ALA A 222 -8.86 -14.95 -1.69
CA ALA A 222 -8.69 -14.14 -2.88
C ALA A 222 -8.87 -12.66 -2.49
N GLY A 223 -7.91 -11.80 -2.83
CA GLY A 223 -8.01 -10.36 -2.62
C GLY A 223 -7.84 -9.58 -3.91
N LEU A 224 -8.74 -8.65 -4.21
CA LEU A 224 -8.61 -7.79 -5.38
C LEU A 224 -7.49 -6.76 -5.17
N LEU A 225 -6.52 -6.73 -6.07
CA LEU A 225 -5.40 -5.78 -6.06
C LEU A 225 -5.68 -4.55 -6.92
N THR A 226 -6.43 -4.67 -8.01
CA THR A 226 -6.69 -3.54 -8.91
C THR A 226 -7.73 -2.57 -8.35
N ARG A 227 -7.46 -1.26 -8.44
CA ARG A 227 -8.45 -0.17 -8.23
C ARG A 227 -8.42 0.82 -9.38
N ASN A 228 -9.45 1.67 -9.48
CA ASN A 228 -9.51 2.71 -10.53
C ASN A 228 -8.76 4.00 -10.16
N VAL A 229 -8.50 4.25 -8.87
CA VAL A 229 -7.56 5.27 -8.40
C VAL A 229 -6.24 4.61 -8.10
N LYS A 230 -5.14 5.07 -8.73
CA LYS A 230 -3.84 4.41 -8.67
C LYS A 230 -2.72 5.39 -8.33
N ILE A 231 -1.86 4.98 -7.42
CA ILE A 231 -0.65 5.70 -7.03
C ILE A 231 0.51 4.72 -7.12
N SER A 232 1.52 5.07 -7.91
CA SER A 232 2.61 4.14 -8.19
C SER A 232 3.94 4.82 -8.51
N THR A 233 5.00 4.03 -8.55
CA THR A 233 6.32 4.46 -9.01
C THR A 233 6.74 3.73 -10.29
N GLU A 234 7.28 4.49 -11.25
CA GLU A 234 8.06 4.00 -12.39
C GLU A 234 9.53 4.39 -12.17
N ILE A 235 10.46 3.43 -12.12
CA ILE A 235 11.91 3.75 -12.11
C ILE A 235 12.46 3.55 -13.52
N ILE A 236 13.02 4.59 -14.12
CA ILE A 236 13.55 4.57 -15.48
C ILE A 236 14.62 3.48 -15.62
N GLY A 237 14.41 2.56 -16.57
CA GLY A 237 15.31 1.44 -16.82
C GLY A 237 15.18 0.27 -15.84
N ARG A 238 14.09 0.22 -15.05
CA ARG A 238 13.71 -0.94 -14.24
C ARG A 238 12.37 -1.49 -14.71
N SER A 239 12.24 -2.81 -14.69
CA SER A 239 11.05 -3.57 -15.02
C SER A 239 10.47 -4.24 -13.78
N GLU A 240 9.25 -4.78 -13.91
CA GLU A 240 8.65 -5.60 -12.86
C GLU A 240 9.50 -6.82 -12.50
N ALA A 241 10.12 -7.45 -13.51
CA ALA A 241 11.00 -8.59 -13.30
C ALA A 241 12.19 -8.23 -12.40
N ASP A 242 12.72 -7.01 -12.49
CA ASP A 242 13.82 -6.55 -11.62
C ASP A 242 13.37 -6.45 -10.15
N TYR A 243 12.17 -5.93 -9.89
CA TYR A 243 11.62 -5.80 -8.53
C TYR A 243 11.24 -7.12 -7.88
N LEU A 244 10.90 -8.12 -8.70
CA LEU A 244 10.62 -9.49 -8.27
C LEU A 244 11.93 -10.27 -8.04
N ALA A 245 12.93 -10.09 -8.89
CA ALA A 245 14.22 -10.76 -8.78
C ALA A 245 15.06 -10.23 -7.62
N ASP A 246 15.09 -8.91 -7.41
CA ASP A 246 15.81 -8.28 -6.30
C ASP A 246 14.92 -7.25 -5.61
N ARG A 247 14.40 -7.63 -4.45
CA ARG A 247 13.57 -6.77 -3.61
C ARG A 247 14.33 -5.53 -3.09
N GLY A 248 15.67 -5.54 -3.08
CA GLY A 248 16.51 -4.39 -2.77
C GLY A 248 16.39 -3.24 -3.77
N THR A 249 15.89 -3.52 -4.97
CA THR A 249 15.66 -2.52 -6.03
C THR A 249 14.34 -1.79 -5.89
N ARG A 250 13.51 -2.14 -4.89
CA ARG A 250 12.20 -1.53 -4.62
C ARG A 250 12.33 -0.15 -3.95
N GLN A 251 13.07 0.74 -4.60
CA GLN A 251 13.41 2.08 -4.11
C GLN A 251 12.36 3.09 -4.58
N PHE A 252 11.13 2.88 -4.17
CA PHE A 252 9.97 3.60 -4.68
C PHE A 252 9.72 4.93 -3.98
N ALA A 253 8.85 5.76 -4.58
CA ALA A 253 8.30 6.94 -3.94
C ALA A 253 7.42 6.55 -2.73
N HIS A 254 7.14 7.51 -1.87
CA HIS A 254 6.36 7.30 -0.64
C HIS A 254 5.18 8.28 -0.56
N THR A 255 4.26 8.04 0.38
CA THR A 255 3.25 9.04 0.76
C THR A 255 3.27 9.28 2.26
N ILE A 256 2.94 10.50 2.67
CA ILE A 256 2.95 10.89 4.08
C ILE A 256 1.94 12.00 4.37
N TYR A 257 1.12 11.78 5.40
CA TYR A 257 0.37 12.82 6.09
C TYR A 257 1.17 13.26 7.30
N ASN A 258 1.63 14.51 7.31
CA ASN A 258 2.34 15.08 8.46
C ASN A 258 1.35 15.56 9.53
N GLN A 259 1.91 16.00 10.65
CA GLN A 259 1.15 16.64 11.71
C GLN A 259 0.22 17.75 11.17
N ASP A 260 -1.03 17.75 11.65
CA ASP A 260 -2.10 18.68 11.27
C ASP A 260 -2.53 18.63 9.79
N ALA A 261 -2.13 17.60 9.05
CA ALA A 261 -2.73 17.26 7.76
C ALA A 261 -4.08 16.56 7.95
N SER A 262 -4.87 16.44 6.88
CA SER A 262 -6.17 15.75 6.91
C SER A 262 -6.48 15.02 5.60
N GLY A 263 -7.47 14.15 5.63
CA GLY A 263 -7.94 13.44 4.44
C GLY A 263 -8.35 12.00 4.69
N ASP A 264 -8.98 11.40 3.69
CA ASP A 264 -9.38 9.98 3.70
C ASP A 264 -8.79 9.23 2.49
N LEU A 265 -8.53 7.93 2.67
CA LEU A 265 -8.04 7.05 1.61
C LEU A 265 -9.04 5.92 1.37
N LEU A 266 -9.88 6.05 0.34
CA LEU A 266 -10.90 5.08 -0.01
C LEU A 266 -10.68 4.50 -1.41
N TYR A 267 -10.63 3.16 -1.48
CA TYR A 267 -10.61 2.39 -2.72
C TYR A 267 -9.51 2.79 -3.71
N ALA A 268 -8.30 3.09 -3.21
CA ALA A 268 -7.12 3.38 -4.01
C ALA A 268 -6.13 2.22 -4.04
N GLU A 269 -5.43 2.07 -5.15
CA GLU A 269 -4.34 1.12 -5.36
C GLU A 269 -2.99 1.82 -5.19
N PHE A 270 -2.18 1.28 -4.29
CA PHE A 270 -0.80 1.68 -4.05
C PHE A 270 0.12 0.55 -4.51
N LYS A 271 0.62 0.65 -5.74
CA LYS A 271 1.49 -0.36 -6.35
C LYS A 271 2.91 0.19 -6.45
N ARG A 272 3.91 -0.55 -5.97
CA ARG A 272 5.31 -0.09 -5.99
C ARG A 272 5.48 1.26 -5.30
N MET A 273 5.09 1.28 -4.03
CA MET A 273 5.23 2.42 -3.14
C MET A 273 6.03 2.02 -1.89
N GLY A 274 6.52 3.02 -1.16
CA GLY A 274 7.43 2.84 -0.04
C GLY A 274 8.86 2.55 -0.50
N ASN A 275 9.82 3.25 0.08
CA ASN A 275 11.22 3.13 -0.34
C ASN A 275 11.92 2.00 0.43
N TYR A 276 12.73 1.19 -0.28
CA TYR A 276 13.44 0.02 0.25
C TYR A 276 14.10 0.30 1.59
N ILE A 277 13.52 -0.24 2.67
CA ILE A 277 13.99 -0.16 4.08
C ILE A 277 14.38 1.24 4.60
N THR A 278 13.96 2.30 3.91
CA THR A 278 14.24 3.67 4.32
C THR A 278 13.23 4.08 5.40
N LEU A 279 13.75 4.60 6.51
CA LEU A 279 12.95 5.01 7.66
C LEU A 279 11.94 6.10 7.25
N ALA A 280 10.69 5.99 7.71
CA ALA A 280 9.60 6.95 7.46
C ALA A 280 9.14 7.09 5.99
N ARG A 281 9.58 6.22 5.07
CA ARG A 281 9.21 6.25 3.64
C ARG A 281 8.37 5.03 3.28
N TYR A 282 7.09 5.10 3.61
CA TYR A 282 6.12 4.00 3.48
C TYR A 282 5.10 4.25 2.38
N SER A 283 4.31 3.23 2.06
CA SER A 283 3.28 3.35 1.02
C SER A 283 2.13 4.24 1.46
N ILE A 284 1.63 4.01 2.67
CA ILE A 284 0.68 4.88 3.39
C ILE A 284 1.30 5.18 4.76
N HIS A 285 1.51 6.46 5.08
CA HIS A 285 2.13 6.89 6.34
C HIS A 285 1.35 8.03 6.98
N THR A 286 0.82 7.82 8.19
CA THR A 286 0.32 8.90 9.04
C THR A 286 1.40 9.23 10.07
N HIS A 287 2.04 10.37 9.93
CA HIS A 287 3.26 10.74 10.63
C HIS A 287 2.96 11.82 11.67
N ARG A 288 2.84 11.39 12.93
CA ARG A 288 2.65 12.25 14.11
C ARG A 288 1.44 13.18 14.00
N MET A 289 0.35 12.68 13.43
CA MET A 289 -0.89 13.45 13.30
C MET A 289 -1.56 13.69 14.67
N GLY A 290 -1.26 12.88 15.68
CA GLY A 290 -1.89 12.98 16.99
C GLY A 290 -3.41 12.89 16.88
N GLU A 291 -4.11 13.92 17.36
CA GLU A 291 -5.57 14.01 17.31
C GLU A 291 -6.12 14.48 15.95
N SER A 292 -5.30 15.05 15.07
CA SER A 292 -5.75 15.55 13.76
C SER A 292 -6.18 14.42 12.81
N SER A 293 -5.70 13.19 13.03
CA SER A 293 -6.13 12.00 12.29
C SER A 293 -7.44 11.39 12.80
N ARG A 294 -8.07 11.95 13.84
CA ARG A 294 -9.28 11.37 14.41
C ARG A 294 -10.43 11.45 13.43
N GLY A 295 -11.00 10.30 13.09
CA GLY A 295 -12.05 10.16 12.09
C GLY A 295 -11.53 9.85 10.69
N MET A 296 -10.20 9.80 10.48
CA MET A 296 -9.61 9.39 9.21
C MET A 296 -9.97 7.94 8.88
N VAL A 297 -10.32 7.70 7.62
CA VAL A 297 -10.68 6.38 7.10
C VAL A 297 -9.69 5.95 6.02
N ILE A 298 -9.10 4.77 6.21
CA ILE A 298 -8.30 4.04 5.23
C ILE A 298 -9.09 2.78 4.88
N ARG A 299 -9.96 2.87 3.87
CA ARG A 299 -10.90 1.78 3.52
C ARG A 299 -10.73 1.26 2.11
N GLY A 300 -10.77 -0.06 1.96
CA GLY A 300 -10.93 -0.69 0.65
C GLY A 300 -9.72 -0.58 -0.27
N ASN A 301 -8.59 -0.08 0.25
CA ASN A 301 -7.36 0.13 -0.52
C ASN A 301 -6.68 -1.21 -0.84
N SER A 302 -5.85 -1.21 -1.87
CA SER A 302 -4.88 -2.28 -2.11
C SER A 302 -3.47 -1.70 -2.05
N VAL A 303 -2.55 -2.42 -1.39
CA VAL A 303 -1.17 -1.94 -1.21
C VAL A 303 -0.22 -3.10 -1.49
N TRP A 304 0.50 -3.05 -2.60
CA TRP A 304 1.23 -4.23 -3.07
C TRP A 304 2.53 -3.97 -3.84
N GLN A 305 3.40 -4.99 -3.83
CA GLN A 305 4.78 -4.92 -4.35
C GLN A 305 5.55 -3.73 -3.75
N THR A 306 5.47 -3.53 -2.44
CA THR A 306 6.02 -2.33 -1.81
C THR A 306 7.50 -2.50 -1.51
N GLY A 307 8.23 -1.38 -1.43
CA GLY A 307 9.63 -1.36 -0.96
C GLY A 307 9.74 -1.25 0.56
N ASN A 308 8.63 -0.98 1.23
CA ASN A 308 8.55 -0.96 2.68
C ASN A 308 7.21 -1.58 3.10
N ARG A 309 6.68 -1.15 4.22
CA ARG A 309 5.40 -1.59 4.79
C ARG A 309 4.20 -1.12 3.95
N TRP A 310 3.02 -1.68 4.23
CA TRP A 310 1.77 -1.27 3.58
C TRP A 310 1.19 -0.01 4.23
N VAL A 311 0.89 -0.08 5.53
CA VAL A 311 0.27 1.01 6.30
C VAL A 311 1.06 1.25 7.58
N ASN A 312 1.55 2.47 7.74
CA ASN A 312 2.26 2.92 8.93
C ASN A 312 1.48 3.99 9.67
N ILE A 313 1.16 3.68 10.92
CA ILE A 313 0.53 4.61 11.86
C ILE A 313 1.57 5.00 12.90
N HIS A 314 2.10 6.22 12.77
CA HIS A 314 3.12 6.74 13.67
C HIS A 314 2.53 7.85 14.52
N SER A 315 2.41 7.64 15.84
CA SER A 315 1.91 8.63 16.81
C SER A 315 0.62 9.33 16.33
N SER A 316 -0.34 8.57 15.79
CA SER A 316 -1.57 9.06 15.16
C SER A 316 -2.78 8.27 15.68
N SER A 317 -3.89 8.94 15.94
CA SER A 317 -5.03 8.38 16.71
C SER A 317 -6.36 8.49 15.99
N GLY A 318 -7.30 7.60 16.35
CA GLY A 318 -8.69 7.62 15.89
C GLY A 318 -8.90 7.24 14.43
N ILE A 319 -8.08 6.34 13.90
CA ILE A 319 -8.09 5.93 12.47
C ILE A 319 -8.83 4.60 12.31
N LEU A 320 -9.72 4.52 11.31
CA LEU A 320 -10.31 3.27 10.86
C LEU A 320 -9.55 2.73 9.65
N ILE A 321 -9.02 1.52 9.75
CA ILE A 321 -8.40 0.78 8.66
C ILE A 321 -9.28 -0.43 8.38
N GLU A 322 -9.96 -0.41 7.24
CA GLU A 322 -11.01 -1.38 6.93
C GLU A 322 -10.89 -1.92 5.52
N ASP A 323 -11.19 -3.21 5.31
CA ASP A 323 -11.25 -3.81 3.97
C ASP A 323 -9.98 -3.59 3.13
N THR A 324 -8.83 -3.35 3.75
CA THR A 324 -7.59 -3.08 3.03
C THR A 324 -6.88 -4.39 2.72
N VAL A 325 -6.41 -4.53 1.48
CA VAL A 325 -5.67 -5.71 0.99
C VAL A 325 -4.20 -5.35 0.87
N GLY A 326 -3.37 -5.92 1.73
CA GLY A 326 -1.92 -5.81 1.65
C GLY A 326 -1.30 -7.06 1.01
N PHE A 327 -0.40 -6.88 0.04
CA PHE A 327 0.35 -7.99 -0.55
C PHE A 327 1.84 -7.67 -0.76
N ASP A 328 2.73 -8.61 -0.44
CA ASP A 328 4.16 -8.56 -0.77
C ASP A 328 4.90 -7.27 -0.30
N SER A 329 4.87 -7.01 1.01
CA SER A 329 5.63 -5.92 1.65
C SER A 329 7.07 -6.27 2.00
N ILE A 330 7.95 -5.26 2.01
CA ILE A 330 9.22 -5.33 2.74
C ILE A 330 8.97 -4.95 4.19
N GLY A 331 9.37 -5.82 5.11
CA GLY A 331 9.05 -5.67 6.54
C GLY A 331 7.59 -5.97 6.84
N SER A 332 7.17 -5.61 8.05
CA SER A 332 5.83 -5.87 8.54
C SER A 332 4.75 -5.05 7.83
N GLY A 333 3.62 -5.66 7.48
CA GLY A 333 2.60 -5.05 6.63
C GLY A 333 1.90 -3.84 7.23
N TYR A 334 1.05 -4.09 8.23
CA TYR A 334 0.38 -3.10 9.07
C TYR A 334 1.24 -2.84 10.31
N PHE A 335 1.62 -1.58 10.54
CA PHE A 335 2.61 -1.25 11.56
C PHE A 335 2.20 -0.03 12.37
N LEU A 336 2.25 -0.16 13.70
CA LEU A 336 2.17 0.97 14.62
C LEU A 336 3.55 1.33 15.14
N GLU A 337 3.83 2.64 15.16
CA GLU A 337 5.05 3.25 15.67
C GLU A 337 4.72 4.39 16.63
N VAL A 338 5.55 4.61 17.63
CA VAL A 338 5.52 5.79 18.49
C VAL A 338 6.91 6.38 18.60
N ASP A 339 6.99 7.67 18.87
CA ASP A 339 8.28 8.28 19.17
C ASP A 339 8.77 7.83 20.53
N LEU A 340 9.97 7.25 20.56
CA LEU A 340 10.63 6.84 21.78
C LEU A 340 11.74 7.83 22.10
N THR A 341 11.74 8.39 23.30
CA THR A 341 12.90 9.12 23.83
C THR A 341 13.50 8.35 25.00
N LYS A 342 14.83 8.36 25.11
CA LYS A 342 15.53 7.79 26.27
C LYS A 342 15.41 8.75 27.45
N THR A 343 15.24 8.21 28.66
CA THR A 343 15.31 9.02 29.89
C THR A 343 16.67 9.68 30.10
N SER A 344 17.74 9.08 29.58
CA SER A 344 19.09 9.63 29.56
C SER A 344 19.96 8.90 28.53
N ALA A 345 21.11 9.48 28.17
CA ALA A 345 22.04 8.86 27.22
C ALA A 345 22.54 7.46 27.63
N THR A 346 22.53 7.14 28.92
CA THR A 346 22.97 5.86 29.50
C THR A 346 21.82 4.91 29.84
N SER A 347 20.57 5.33 29.64
CA SER A 347 19.40 4.55 29.98
C SER A 347 18.94 3.64 28.85
N ASN A 348 18.51 2.43 29.22
CA ASN A 348 17.75 1.51 28.37
C ASN A 348 16.23 1.65 28.56
N VAL A 349 15.79 2.63 29.35
CA VAL A 349 14.38 2.97 29.54
C VAL A 349 13.98 4.02 28.50
N PHE A 350 13.01 3.66 27.67
CA PHE A 350 12.40 4.54 26.68
C PHE A 350 11.01 4.98 27.15
N HIS A 351 10.71 6.27 26.97
CA HIS A 351 9.35 6.80 27.12
C HIS A 351 8.79 7.14 25.75
N ALA A 352 7.55 6.69 25.50
CA ALA A 352 6.79 7.09 24.35
C ALA A 352 6.33 8.55 24.50
N PHE A 353 6.59 9.39 23.50
CA PHE A 353 6.08 10.76 23.40
C PHE A 353 5.29 10.91 22.11
N GLY A 354 4.05 10.45 22.15
CA GLY A 354 3.18 10.27 20.99
C GLY A 354 2.33 9.02 21.22
N LYS A 355 1.09 9.03 20.76
CA LYS A 355 0.14 7.95 21.06
C LYS A 355 -0.53 7.47 19.78
N ASN A 356 -0.68 6.16 19.69
CA ASN A 356 -1.69 5.53 18.86
C ASN A 356 -2.80 5.08 19.81
N VAL A 357 -3.95 5.75 19.76
CA VAL A 357 -5.16 5.39 20.50
C VAL A 357 -6.38 5.40 19.59
N ASP A 358 -7.37 4.59 19.94
CA ASP A 358 -8.67 4.51 19.25
C ASP A 358 -8.58 4.11 17.77
N THR A 359 -7.56 3.33 17.41
CA THR A 359 -7.35 2.83 16.04
C THR A 359 -8.02 1.47 15.85
N VAL A 360 -8.79 1.30 14.79
CA VAL A 360 -9.51 0.05 14.51
C VAL A 360 -9.02 -0.55 13.21
N PHE A 361 -8.55 -1.79 13.26
CA PHE A 361 -8.31 -2.64 12.10
C PHE A 361 -9.49 -3.60 11.94
N ALA A 362 -10.29 -3.43 10.90
CA ALA A 362 -11.46 -4.26 10.63
C ALA A 362 -11.36 -4.94 9.26
N HIS A 363 -11.52 -6.26 9.23
CA HIS A 363 -11.69 -7.02 7.99
C HIS A 363 -10.59 -6.75 6.93
N ASN A 364 -9.34 -6.55 7.37
CA ASN A 364 -8.20 -6.39 6.48
C ASN A 364 -7.61 -7.74 6.10
N LEU A 365 -7.14 -7.88 4.87
CA LEU A 365 -6.34 -9.01 4.41
C LEU A 365 -4.89 -8.58 4.29
N GLY A 366 -3.98 -9.39 4.80
CA GLY A 366 -2.55 -9.25 4.54
C GLY A 366 -1.92 -10.57 4.11
N VAL A 367 -1.40 -10.60 2.88
CA VAL A 367 -0.73 -11.75 2.29
C VAL A 367 0.75 -11.45 2.15
N GLN A 368 1.60 -12.15 2.90
CA GLN A 368 3.06 -12.00 2.77
C GLN A 368 3.65 -13.16 1.98
N SER A 369 4.64 -12.87 1.14
CA SER A 369 5.32 -13.88 0.31
C SER A 369 6.68 -14.29 0.85
N THR A 370 7.45 -13.40 1.47
CA THR A 370 8.75 -13.76 2.07
C THR A 370 9.10 -12.89 3.28
N SER A 371 9.68 -13.51 4.30
CA SER A 371 10.34 -12.81 5.40
C SER A 371 11.69 -12.23 4.91
N LYS A 372 12.17 -11.12 5.47
CA LYS A 372 13.53 -10.59 5.25
C LYS A 372 14.40 -10.86 6.47
N LYS A 373 15.65 -11.22 6.18
CA LYS A 373 16.76 -11.30 7.13
C LYS A 373 17.08 -9.88 7.61
N PHE A 374 16.78 -9.55 8.87
CA PHE A 374 17.22 -8.32 9.51
C PHE A 374 18.61 -8.53 10.14
N GLU A 375 19.50 -7.54 9.96
CA GLU A 375 20.61 -7.33 10.87
C GLU A 375 20.11 -6.45 12.01
N ASP A 376 20.15 -6.98 13.24
CA ASP A 376 19.78 -6.23 14.43
C ASP A 376 20.79 -5.09 14.65
N ARG A 377 20.31 -3.84 14.68
CA ARG A 377 21.14 -2.65 14.93
C ARG A 377 21.66 -2.56 16.38
N SER A 378 21.20 -3.44 17.28
CA SER A 378 21.51 -3.39 18.71
C SER A 378 22.45 -4.47 19.22
N VAL A 379 22.64 -5.57 18.48
CA VAL A 379 23.53 -6.67 18.86
C VAL A 379 24.33 -7.13 17.65
N GLY A 380 25.64 -6.90 17.69
CA GLY A 380 26.57 -7.34 16.66
C GLY A 380 26.54 -8.86 16.52
N VAL A 381 25.72 -9.37 15.60
CA VAL A 381 25.47 -10.77 15.23
C VAL A 381 24.27 -11.43 15.95
N THR A 382 23.13 -11.45 15.27
CA THR A 382 22.33 -12.64 14.92
C THR A 382 21.24 -12.22 13.93
N SER A 383 21.21 -12.86 12.77
CA SER A 383 20.27 -12.54 11.70
C SER A 383 18.91 -13.17 11.99
N PHE A 384 17.90 -12.36 12.28
CA PHE A 384 16.53 -12.84 12.50
C PHE A 384 15.61 -12.39 11.37
N TRP A 385 14.75 -13.29 10.93
CA TRP A 385 13.62 -12.96 10.07
C TRP A 385 12.57 -12.24 10.94
N ARG A 386 12.42 -10.92 10.80
CA ARG A 386 11.49 -10.11 11.64
C ARG A 386 10.36 -9.51 10.81
N HIS A 387 9.41 -10.34 10.41
CA HIS A 387 8.29 -9.95 9.57
C HIS A 387 6.98 -10.44 10.19
N THR A 388 5.97 -9.59 10.22
CA THR A 388 4.59 -9.94 10.60
C THR A 388 3.62 -9.20 9.69
N THR A 389 2.44 -9.75 9.49
CA THR A 389 1.36 -9.01 8.84
C THR A 389 0.88 -7.84 9.70
N PHE A 390 0.82 -8.00 11.03
CA PHE A 390 0.30 -7.00 11.97
C PHE A 390 1.28 -6.77 13.12
N TRP A 391 2.10 -5.72 13.04
CA TRP A 391 2.96 -5.28 14.14
C TRP A 391 2.28 -4.17 14.95
N ILE A 392 1.45 -4.57 15.90
CA ILE A 392 0.59 -3.67 16.70
C ILE A 392 1.13 -3.58 18.12
N ALA A 393 2.42 -3.26 18.27
CA ALA A 393 3.10 -3.25 19.58
C ALA A 393 3.19 -1.85 20.22
N ALA A 394 3.08 -0.78 19.42
CA ALA A 394 3.30 0.59 19.86
C ALA A 394 1.97 1.33 20.03
N HIS A 395 1.22 1.04 21.09
CA HIS A 395 -0.05 1.70 21.39
C HIS A 395 -0.26 1.94 22.88
N ASP A 396 -1.06 2.95 23.22
CA ASP A 396 -1.37 3.34 24.60
C ASP A 396 -2.78 2.90 25.06
N GLY A 397 -3.45 2.07 24.24
CA GLY A 397 -4.80 1.54 24.49
C GLY A 397 -5.76 1.86 23.34
N GLY A 398 -6.94 1.23 23.33
CA GLY A 398 -7.99 1.53 22.35
C GLY A 398 -7.71 1.03 20.93
N VAL A 399 -6.77 0.10 20.73
CA VAL A 399 -6.59 -0.55 19.42
C VAL A 399 -7.43 -1.83 19.34
N ALA A 400 -8.22 -1.97 18.29
CA ALA A 400 -9.06 -3.14 18.06
C ALA A 400 -8.69 -3.84 16.74
N LEU A 401 -8.64 -5.18 16.77
CA LEU A 401 -8.51 -6.02 15.58
C LEU A 401 -9.76 -6.89 15.45
N LEU A 402 -10.55 -6.66 14.40
CA LEU A 402 -11.85 -7.30 14.19
C LEU A 402 -11.87 -7.98 12.81
N GLY A 403 -11.86 -9.32 12.77
CA GLY A 403 -12.03 -10.08 11.52
C GLY A 403 -10.90 -9.92 10.49
N ASN A 404 -9.71 -9.48 10.89
CA ASN A 404 -8.54 -9.40 10.01
C ASN A 404 -7.96 -10.80 9.73
N VAL A 405 -7.34 -10.95 8.56
CA VAL A 405 -6.66 -12.18 8.15
C VAL A 405 -5.20 -11.90 7.81
N ALA A 406 -4.32 -12.72 8.37
CA ALA A 406 -2.91 -12.80 8.01
C ALA A 406 -2.67 -14.15 7.32
N ALA A 407 -2.34 -14.10 6.02
CA ALA A 407 -2.12 -15.28 5.21
C ALA A 407 -0.72 -15.28 4.60
N GLY A 408 -0.22 -16.48 4.27
CA GLY A 408 1.06 -16.67 3.57
C GLY A 408 2.34 -16.34 4.36
N THR A 409 2.26 -16.01 5.65
CA THR A 409 3.44 -15.62 6.44
C THR A 409 4.41 -16.79 6.68
N LEU A 410 5.63 -16.67 6.16
CA LEU A 410 6.80 -17.47 6.53
C LEU A 410 7.27 -17.08 7.95
N ASP A 411 7.35 -18.05 8.87
CA ASP A 411 7.83 -17.89 10.27
C ASP A 411 7.04 -16.85 11.09
N GLY A 412 5.72 -17.06 11.17
CA GLY A 412 4.75 -16.11 11.70
C GLY A 412 5.04 -15.52 13.08
N GLY A 413 4.60 -14.27 13.22
CA GLY A 413 4.19 -13.59 14.45
C GLY A 413 3.00 -12.71 14.13
#